data_AF-A0A7C4MT32-F1
#
_entry.id   AF-A0A7C4MT32-F1
#
_cell.length_a   1.000
_cell.length_b   1.000
_cell.length_c   1.000
_cell.angle_alpha   90.00
_cell.angle_beta   90.00
_cell.angle_gamma   90.00
#
_symmetry.space_group_name_H-M   'P 1'
#
loop_
_entity.id
_entity.type
_entity.pdbx_description
1 polymer ?
#
loop_
_entity_poly.entity_id
_entity_poly.type
_entity_poly.pdbx_seq_one_letter_code
_entity_poly.pdbx_strand_id
1 'polypeptide(L)'
;MGRFIALSGILVLAAVVSAGCWGRGPSRVVAPEINPSAAAAAALEQYDTNKDGKIEGSELDAAPGLKAALSRINPGGKSVDAAQIAARIQKWKDSRVGRTSVACTITRKGRPLAGAKVTLVPEKFLGQNLPVCTGVSDDSGSCSISAPTTGPTDPPGVPPGIYLVQITKDGDNIPERYNTKTTLGMEVALDAEGMEAGYRFDLNY
;
A
#
# COMPACT_ATOMS: atom_id res chain seq x y z
N MET A 1 -84.65 -25.78 -9.93
CA MET A 1 -83.93 -24.75 -10.72
C MET A 1 -84.03 -23.42 -9.99
N GLY A 2 -82.89 -22.82 -9.66
CA GLY A 2 -82.80 -21.48 -9.09
C GLY A 2 -82.48 -21.43 -7.59
N ARG A 3 -81.26 -20.99 -7.25
CA ARG A 3 -80.99 -19.67 -6.65
C ARG A 3 -79.48 -19.48 -6.42
N PHE A 4 -78.98 -18.34 -6.92
CA PHE A 4 -77.66 -17.77 -6.69
C PHE A 4 -77.51 -17.30 -5.24
N ILE A 5 -76.33 -17.51 -4.63
CA ILE A 5 -75.76 -16.61 -3.61
C ILE A 5 -74.24 -16.54 -3.86
N ALA A 6 -73.77 -15.33 -4.19
CA ALA A 6 -72.38 -14.95 -4.24
C ALA A 6 -71.82 -14.72 -2.83
N LEU A 7 -70.58 -15.11 -2.58
CA LEU A 7 -69.80 -14.61 -1.44
C LEU A 7 -68.32 -14.54 -1.82
N SER A 8 -67.89 -13.29 -1.97
CA SER A 8 -66.52 -12.78 -1.98
C SER A 8 -65.57 -13.50 -1.03
N GLY A 9 -64.37 -13.82 -1.50
CA GLY A 9 -63.28 -14.39 -0.71
C GLY A 9 -61.92 -13.92 -1.21
N ILE A 10 -61.62 -12.66 -0.90
CA ILE A 10 -60.31 -11.99 -0.73
C ILE A 10 -59.07 -12.68 -1.35
N LEU A 11 -58.52 -12.00 -2.36
CA LEU A 11 -57.21 -12.21 -2.96
C LEU A 11 -56.12 -11.78 -1.95
N VAL A 12 -55.42 -12.72 -1.30
CA VAL A 12 -54.22 -12.42 -0.50
C VAL A 12 -53.01 -12.40 -1.42
N LEU A 13 -52.71 -11.22 -1.97
CA LEU A 13 -51.46 -10.95 -2.66
C LEU A 13 -50.37 -10.78 -1.58
N ALA A 14 -49.65 -11.86 -1.26
CA ALA A 14 -48.50 -11.82 -0.38
C ALA A 14 -47.37 -11.03 -1.05
N ALA A 15 -47.36 -9.72 -0.86
CA ALA A 15 -46.21 -8.87 -1.17
C ALA A 15 -45.08 -9.22 -0.20
N VAL A 16 -44.22 -10.14 -0.62
CA VAL A 16 -42.89 -10.33 -0.04
C VAL A 16 -42.13 -9.04 -0.31
N VAL A 17 -42.20 -8.10 0.63
CA VAL A 17 -41.27 -6.98 0.70
C VAL A 17 -39.92 -7.62 1.00
N SER A 18 -39.16 -7.88 -0.05
CA SER A 18 -37.72 -8.00 0.05
C SER A 18 -37.24 -6.70 0.69
N ALA A 19 -37.07 -6.72 2.01
CA ALA A 19 -36.18 -5.84 2.72
C ALA A 19 -34.77 -6.16 2.22
N GLY A 20 -34.52 -5.82 0.95
CA GLY A 20 -33.20 -5.85 0.36
C GLY A 20 -32.37 -4.92 1.20
N CYS A 21 -31.42 -5.52 1.89
CA CYS A 21 -30.22 -4.95 2.48
C CYS A 21 -29.93 -3.48 2.08
N TRP A 22 -30.69 -2.52 2.64
CA TRP A 22 -30.36 -1.10 2.65
C TRP A 22 -29.42 -0.76 3.82
N GLY A 23 -28.66 -1.76 4.27
CA GLY A 23 -27.52 -1.52 5.14
C GLY A 23 -26.50 -0.70 4.36
N ARG A 24 -26.28 0.55 4.76
CA ARG A 24 -25.07 1.32 4.43
C ARG A 24 -23.88 0.40 4.68
N GLY A 25 -23.26 -0.10 3.62
CA GLY A 25 -21.98 -0.78 3.72
C GLY A 25 -20.94 0.14 4.37
N PRO A 26 -19.85 -0.42 4.91
CA PRO A 26 -18.78 0.37 5.51
C PRO A 26 -18.32 1.47 4.54
N SER A 27 -18.09 2.67 5.07
CA SER A 27 -17.63 3.81 4.28
C SER A 27 -16.30 3.51 3.60
N ARG A 28 -16.11 4.04 2.38
CA ARG A 28 -14.87 3.89 1.63
C ARG A 28 -13.70 4.42 2.47
N VAL A 29 -12.63 3.64 2.58
CA VAL A 29 -11.34 4.15 3.08
C VAL A 29 -10.75 5.08 2.04
N VAL A 30 -10.46 6.30 2.44
CA VAL A 30 -9.88 7.35 1.58
C VAL A 30 -8.36 7.32 1.75
N ALA A 31 -7.64 7.41 0.62
CA ALA A 31 -6.19 7.52 0.66
C ALA A 31 -5.79 8.86 1.32
N PRO A 32 -4.69 8.91 2.09
CA PRO A 32 -4.13 10.17 2.55
C PRO A 32 -3.86 11.13 1.39
N GLU A 33 -4.08 12.41 1.62
CA GLU A 33 -3.90 13.42 0.58
C GLU A 33 -2.41 13.68 0.34
N ILE A 34 -1.96 13.38 -0.88
CA ILE A 34 -0.61 13.70 -1.37
C ILE A 34 -0.76 14.74 -2.49
N ASN A 35 0.04 15.80 -2.44
CA ASN A 35 0.15 16.78 -3.52
C ASN A 35 1.25 16.32 -4.50
N PRO A 36 0.91 15.93 -5.75
CA PRO A 36 1.89 15.37 -6.67
C PRO A 36 3.04 16.31 -7.01
N SER A 37 2.75 17.59 -7.26
CA SER A 37 3.77 18.57 -7.64
C SER A 37 4.67 18.92 -6.45
N ALA A 38 4.09 19.10 -5.26
CA ALA A 38 4.88 19.37 -4.05
C ALA A 38 5.78 18.17 -3.70
N ALA A 39 5.26 16.95 -3.81
CA ALA A 39 6.03 15.75 -3.51
C ALA A 39 7.16 15.51 -4.53
N ALA A 40 6.92 15.76 -5.81
CA ALA A 40 7.96 15.68 -6.84
C ALA A 40 9.07 16.73 -6.63
N ALA A 41 8.70 17.97 -6.30
CA ALA A 41 9.67 19.02 -5.99
C ALA A 41 10.50 18.65 -4.74
N ALA A 42 9.86 18.14 -3.69
CA ALA A 42 10.55 17.68 -2.48
C ALA A 42 11.46 16.48 -2.75
N ALA A 43 11.10 15.59 -3.69
CA ALA A 43 11.95 14.46 -4.07
C ALA A 43 13.24 14.95 -4.74
N LEU A 44 13.16 15.92 -5.66
CA LEU A 44 14.33 16.55 -6.25
C LEU A 44 15.15 17.28 -5.17
N GLU A 45 14.52 18.10 -4.32
CA GLU A 45 15.22 18.80 -3.24
C GLU A 45 16.01 17.83 -2.33
N GLN A 46 15.44 16.65 -2.08
CA GLN A 46 16.04 15.65 -1.21
C GLN A 46 17.16 14.84 -1.88
N TYR A 47 17.04 14.52 -3.16
CA TYR A 47 17.89 13.51 -3.81
C TYR A 47 18.65 14.00 -5.05
N ASP A 48 18.19 15.03 -5.75
CA ASP A 48 18.91 15.67 -6.88
C ASP A 48 20.03 16.56 -6.32
N THR A 49 21.13 15.90 -5.96
CA THR A 49 22.30 16.52 -5.34
C THR A 49 23.13 17.31 -6.34
N ASN A 50 23.15 16.89 -7.60
CA ASN A 50 23.89 17.54 -8.67
C ASN A 50 23.11 18.71 -9.30
N LYS A 51 21.81 18.83 -9.02
CA LYS A 51 20.87 19.86 -9.47
C LYS A 51 20.64 19.84 -10.99
N ASP A 52 20.64 18.66 -11.59
CA ASP A 52 20.38 18.50 -13.03
C ASP A 52 18.89 18.34 -13.38
N GLY A 53 18.02 18.33 -12.36
CA GLY A 53 16.57 18.20 -12.48
C GLY A 53 16.09 16.75 -12.57
N LYS A 54 16.98 15.77 -12.33
CA LYS A 54 16.69 14.35 -12.34
C LYS A 54 17.33 13.68 -11.14
N ILE A 55 16.85 12.48 -10.83
CA ILE A 55 17.42 11.62 -9.79
C ILE A 55 17.90 10.36 -10.51
N GLU A 56 19.20 10.12 -10.52
CA GLU A 56 19.81 8.99 -11.20
C GLU A 56 21.04 8.41 -10.49
N GLY A 57 21.47 7.21 -10.92
CA GLY A 57 22.70 6.58 -10.40
C GLY A 57 22.74 6.51 -8.88
N SER A 58 23.75 7.16 -8.28
CA SER A 58 23.95 7.20 -6.82
C SER A 58 22.84 7.92 -6.06
N GLU A 59 22.12 8.84 -6.70
CA GLU A 59 21.00 9.55 -6.07
C GLU A 59 19.80 8.61 -5.92
N LEU A 60 19.57 7.73 -6.90
CA LEU A 60 18.59 6.64 -6.77
C LEU A 60 19.04 5.60 -5.74
N ASP A 61 20.34 5.34 -5.60
CA ASP A 61 20.85 4.45 -4.54
C ASP A 61 20.58 5.02 -3.14
N ALA A 62 20.57 6.36 -3.00
CA ALA A 62 20.19 7.06 -1.78
C ALA A 62 18.66 7.13 -1.55
N ALA A 63 17.85 6.82 -2.57
CA ALA A 63 16.39 6.79 -2.53
C ALA A 63 15.83 5.38 -2.79
N PRO A 64 16.03 4.39 -1.88
CA PRO A 64 15.62 3.00 -2.11
C PRO A 64 14.16 2.82 -2.51
N GLY A 65 13.25 3.58 -1.90
CA GLY A 65 11.83 3.52 -2.25
C GLY A 65 11.60 3.97 -3.70
N LEU A 66 12.19 5.10 -4.09
CA LEU A 66 12.05 5.64 -5.44
C LEU A 66 12.69 4.71 -6.48
N LYS A 67 13.83 4.12 -6.15
CA LYS A 67 14.50 3.11 -6.97
C LYS A 67 13.63 1.87 -7.17
N ALA A 68 12.94 1.41 -6.12
CA ALA A 68 12.00 0.29 -6.23
C ALA A 68 10.78 0.62 -7.12
N ALA A 69 10.40 1.89 -7.20
CA ALA A 69 9.31 2.36 -8.06
C ALA A 69 9.74 2.69 -9.51
N LEU A 70 11.04 2.69 -9.81
CA LEU A 70 11.61 3.18 -11.06
C LEU A 70 10.99 2.53 -12.30
N SER A 71 10.83 1.21 -12.29
CA SER A 71 10.27 0.44 -13.42
C SER A 71 8.84 0.86 -13.77
N ARG A 72 8.09 1.43 -12.81
CA ARG A 72 6.73 1.95 -12.98
C ARG A 72 6.67 3.44 -13.25
N ILE A 73 7.62 4.21 -12.72
CA ILE A 73 7.71 5.66 -12.94
C ILE A 73 8.24 5.95 -14.35
N ASN A 74 9.34 5.29 -14.73
CA ASN A 74 10.01 5.46 -16.01
C ASN A 74 10.38 4.08 -16.60
N PRO A 75 9.43 3.36 -17.21
CA PRO A 75 9.68 2.05 -17.79
C PRO A 75 10.87 2.06 -18.78
N GLY A 76 11.90 1.26 -18.51
CA GLY A 76 13.12 1.19 -19.32
C GLY A 76 14.11 2.33 -19.10
N GLY A 77 13.75 3.33 -18.29
CA GLY A 77 14.61 4.43 -17.90
C GLY A 77 15.53 4.09 -16.72
N LYS A 78 16.54 4.94 -16.51
CA LYS A 78 17.51 4.84 -15.41
C LYS A 78 17.50 6.04 -14.47
N SER A 79 16.59 6.98 -14.73
CA SER A 79 16.45 8.24 -14.03
C SER A 79 14.98 8.60 -13.90
N VAL A 80 14.67 9.48 -12.96
CA VAL A 80 13.33 10.05 -12.80
C VAL A 80 13.41 11.56 -12.66
N ASP A 81 12.52 12.27 -13.33
CA ASP A 81 12.34 13.72 -13.16
C ASP A 81 11.07 14.04 -12.35
N ALA A 82 10.90 15.32 -12.00
CA ALA A 82 9.73 15.77 -11.24
C ALA A 82 8.39 15.48 -11.95
N ALA A 83 8.33 15.56 -13.27
CA ALA A 83 7.09 15.32 -14.01
C ALA A 83 6.69 13.84 -13.93
N GLN A 84 7.66 12.93 -14.04
CA GLN A 84 7.44 11.49 -13.91
C GLN A 84 7.01 11.10 -12.49
N ILE A 85 7.66 11.67 -11.46
CA ILE A 85 7.27 11.44 -10.06
C ILE A 85 5.84 11.95 -9.82
N ALA A 86 5.54 13.19 -10.23
CA ALA A 86 4.21 13.76 -10.08
C ALA A 86 3.14 12.94 -10.82
N ALA A 87 3.44 12.49 -12.04
CA ALA A 87 2.54 11.63 -12.81
C ALA A 87 2.26 10.30 -12.09
N ARG A 88 3.27 9.69 -11.46
CA ARG A 88 3.08 8.45 -10.69
C ARG A 88 2.18 8.67 -9.48
N ILE A 89 2.41 9.74 -8.72
CA ILE A 89 1.58 10.08 -7.56
C ILE A 89 0.15 10.41 -8.00
N GLN A 90 -0.03 11.12 -9.11
CA GLN A 90 -1.35 11.42 -9.66
C GLN A 90 -2.10 10.14 -10.03
N LYS A 91 -1.41 9.15 -10.62
CA LYS A 91 -2.01 7.85 -10.93
C LYS A 91 -2.53 7.12 -9.68
N TRP A 92 -1.86 7.22 -8.54
CA TRP A 92 -2.39 6.67 -7.29
C TRP A 92 -3.67 7.38 -6.86
N LYS A 93 -3.71 8.72 -6.95
CA LYS A 93 -4.92 9.51 -6.64
C LYS A 93 -6.09 9.12 -7.55
N ASP A 94 -5.83 8.97 -8.84
CA ASP A 94 -6.83 8.62 -9.85
C ASP A 94 -7.39 7.21 -9.65
N SER A 95 -6.60 6.29 -9.08
CA SER A 95 -7.05 4.94 -8.73
C SER A 95 -8.14 4.91 -7.64
N ARG A 96 -8.20 5.95 -6.81
CA ARG A 96 -9.12 6.07 -5.66
C ARG A 96 -9.04 4.92 -4.65
N VAL A 97 -7.92 4.20 -4.62
CA VAL A 97 -7.65 3.14 -3.65
C VAL A 97 -7.12 3.76 -2.36
N GLY A 98 -7.85 3.56 -1.25
CA GLY A 98 -7.43 4.05 0.06
C GLY A 98 -6.36 3.20 0.73
N ARG A 99 -6.50 1.87 0.64
CA ARG A 99 -5.57 0.87 1.17
C ARG A 99 -5.56 -0.34 0.26
N THR A 100 -4.42 -1.00 0.16
CA THR A 100 -4.26 -2.28 -0.52
C THR A 100 -3.67 -3.32 0.44
N SER A 101 -3.97 -4.60 0.21
CA SER A 101 -3.35 -5.67 0.98
C SER A 101 -1.90 -5.84 0.55
N VAL A 102 -0.97 -5.79 1.50
CA VAL A 102 0.45 -5.98 1.24
C VAL A 102 0.93 -7.19 2.03
N ALA A 103 1.36 -8.22 1.31
CA ALA A 103 2.00 -9.41 1.89
C ALA A 103 3.51 -9.34 1.65
N CYS A 104 4.28 -9.68 2.69
CA CYS A 104 5.73 -9.80 2.62
C CYS A 104 6.17 -11.18 3.12
N THR A 105 7.22 -11.71 2.52
CA THR A 105 7.97 -12.88 3.02
C THR A 105 9.38 -12.46 3.39
N ILE A 106 9.77 -12.70 4.63
CA ILE A 106 11.07 -12.35 5.20
C ILE A 106 11.87 -13.63 5.41
N THR A 107 13.03 -13.70 4.77
CA THR A 107 13.98 -14.80 4.96
C THR A 107 15.34 -14.28 5.40
N ARG A 108 16.13 -15.15 6.03
CA ARG A 108 17.56 -14.95 6.28
C ARG A 108 18.33 -16.09 5.62
N LYS A 109 19.15 -15.77 4.63
CA LYS A 109 19.88 -16.75 3.80
C LYS A 109 18.95 -17.84 3.26
N GLY A 110 17.81 -17.42 2.71
CA GLY A 110 16.79 -18.29 2.13
C GLY A 110 15.88 -19.01 3.12
N ARG A 111 16.14 -18.95 4.44
CA ARG A 111 15.30 -19.60 5.47
C ARG A 111 14.27 -18.62 6.06
N PRO A 112 13.03 -19.03 6.34
CA PRO A 112 12.04 -18.22 7.04
C PRO A 112 12.60 -17.52 8.29
N LEU A 113 12.34 -16.22 8.42
CA LEU A 113 12.69 -15.45 9.61
C LEU A 113 11.42 -15.06 10.36
N ALA A 114 10.99 -15.90 11.30
CA ALA A 114 9.84 -15.64 12.16
C ALA A 114 10.09 -14.52 13.18
N GLY A 115 9.05 -13.80 13.56
CA GLY A 115 9.09 -12.71 14.55
C GLY A 115 9.82 -11.45 14.09
N ALA A 116 10.11 -11.32 12.79
CA ALA A 116 10.68 -10.10 12.23
C ALA A 116 9.58 -9.05 12.05
N LYS A 117 9.79 -7.88 12.66
CA LYS A 117 8.95 -6.71 12.46
C LYS A 117 9.38 -5.99 11.19
N VAL A 118 8.47 -5.91 10.24
CA VAL A 118 8.59 -5.11 9.02
C VAL A 118 7.88 -3.79 9.25
N THR A 119 8.57 -2.68 8.96
CA THR A 119 8.05 -1.32 9.07
C THR A 119 8.22 -0.61 7.74
N LEU A 120 7.13 -0.12 7.18
CA LEU A 120 7.12 0.72 5.99
C LEU A 120 7.06 2.17 6.43
N VAL A 121 8.17 2.87 6.21
CA VAL A 121 8.29 4.29 6.51
C VAL A 121 8.09 5.05 5.19
N PRO A 122 7.06 5.91 5.08
CA PRO A 122 6.86 6.71 3.87
C PRO A 122 8.11 7.52 3.55
N GLU A 123 8.47 7.60 2.28
CA GLU A 123 9.49 8.54 1.84
C GLU A 123 9.09 9.97 2.24
N LYS A 124 10.05 10.74 2.78
CA LYS A 124 9.77 12.06 3.36
C LYS A 124 9.19 13.05 2.36
N PHE A 125 9.58 12.94 1.09
CA PHE A 125 9.06 13.78 0.02
C PHE A 125 7.55 13.61 -0.22
N LEU A 126 6.91 12.53 0.28
CA LEU A 126 5.46 12.35 0.17
C LEU A 126 4.67 13.21 1.19
N GLY A 127 5.36 13.93 2.07
CA GLY A 127 4.76 14.73 3.13
C GLY A 127 4.46 13.92 4.39
N GLN A 128 3.65 14.48 5.29
CA GLN A 128 3.44 13.94 6.65
C GLN A 128 2.12 13.16 6.81
N ASN A 129 1.32 13.04 5.74
CA ASN A 129 -0.03 12.48 5.83
C ASN A 129 -0.07 10.96 5.72
N LEU A 130 0.99 10.32 5.23
CA LEU A 130 1.06 8.86 5.13
C LEU A 130 1.43 8.23 6.47
N PRO A 131 0.68 7.23 6.95
CA PRO A 131 1.02 6.53 8.17
C PRO A 131 2.21 5.59 7.95
N VAL A 132 3.00 5.39 9.01
CA VAL A 132 3.92 4.25 9.09
C VAL A 132 3.08 2.97 9.19
N CYS A 133 3.42 1.98 8.39
CA CYS A 133 2.70 0.70 8.35
C CYS A 133 3.60 -0.43 8.87
N THR A 134 3.02 -1.42 9.55
CA THR A 134 3.80 -2.49 10.18
C THR A 134 3.17 -3.86 9.99
N GLY A 135 4.00 -4.89 10.08
CA GLY A 135 3.58 -6.29 10.24
C GLY A 135 4.70 -7.10 10.90
N VAL A 136 4.37 -8.28 11.41
CA VAL A 136 5.31 -9.19 12.07
C VAL A 136 5.22 -10.54 11.38
N SER A 137 6.36 -11.12 11.00
CA SER A 137 6.41 -12.41 10.32
C SER A 137 6.07 -13.59 11.24
N ASP A 138 5.32 -14.54 10.69
CA ASP A 138 5.00 -15.81 11.32
C ASP A 138 6.11 -16.87 11.13
N ASP A 139 5.85 -18.11 11.55
CA ASP A 139 6.79 -19.23 11.44
C ASP A 139 7.20 -19.58 10.00
N SER A 140 6.37 -19.21 9.02
CA SER A 140 6.69 -19.33 7.59
C SER A 140 7.52 -18.16 7.05
N GLY A 141 7.78 -17.15 7.88
CA GLY A 141 8.42 -15.90 7.49
C GLY A 141 7.47 -14.93 6.81
N SER A 142 6.16 -15.20 6.79
CA SER A 142 5.16 -14.39 6.09
C SER A 142 4.53 -13.37 7.02
N CYS A 143 4.22 -12.18 6.51
CA CYS A 143 3.41 -11.19 7.23
C CYS A 143 2.52 -10.39 6.29
N SER A 144 1.37 -9.97 6.81
CA SER A 144 0.56 -8.90 6.23
C SER A 144 0.94 -7.57 6.87
N ILE A 145 1.15 -6.55 6.05
CA ILE A 145 1.46 -5.19 6.51
C ILE A 145 0.18 -4.35 6.53
N SER A 146 0.01 -3.54 7.56
CA SER A 146 -1.11 -2.61 7.64
C SER A 146 -0.72 -1.29 8.29
N ALA A 147 -1.38 -0.21 7.88
CA ALA A 147 -1.49 1.00 8.68
C ALA A 147 -2.22 0.70 10.00
N PRO A 148 -2.04 1.53 11.05
CA PRO A 148 -2.83 1.43 12.27
C PRO A 148 -4.33 1.48 11.95
N THR A 149 -5.09 0.55 12.54
CA THR A 149 -6.55 0.52 12.41
C THR A 149 -7.21 1.12 13.64
N THR A 150 -8.32 1.83 13.45
CA THR A 150 -9.05 2.49 14.55
C THR A 150 -10.16 1.62 15.15
N GLY A 151 -10.37 0.42 14.61
CA GLY A 151 -11.34 -0.53 15.13
C GLY A 151 -11.63 -1.68 14.14
N PRO A 152 -12.54 -2.59 14.51
CA PRO A 152 -12.86 -3.79 13.71
C PRO A 152 -13.45 -3.48 12.32
N THR A 153 -14.02 -2.30 12.15
CA THR A 153 -14.62 -1.85 10.88
C THR A 153 -13.67 -1.04 10.00
N ASP A 154 -12.47 -0.72 10.49
CA ASP A 154 -11.43 -0.06 9.69
C ASP A 154 -10.58 -1.14 9.00
N PRO A 155 -10.73 -1.32 7.67
CA PRO A 155 -10.10 -2.44 6.99
C PRO A 155 -8.57 -2.28 6.98
N PRO A 156 -7.82 -3.38 7.17
CA PRO A 156 -6.37 -3.35 7.15
C PRO A 156 -5.83 -3.05 5.75
N GLY A 157 -4.55 -2.70 5.70
CA GLY A 157 -3.80 -2.53 4.47
C GLY A 157 -2.95 -1.26 4.49
N VAL A 158 -2.25 -1.05 3.38
CA VAL A 158 -1.27 0.01 3.22
C VAL A 158 -1.77 1.02 2.19
N PRO A 159 -1.78 2.32 2.47
CA PRO A 159 -2.14 3.32 1.47
C PRO A 159 -1.11 3.34 0.33
N PRO A 160 -1.52 3.70 -0.90
CA PRO A 160 -0.56 3.86 -1.98
C PRO A 160 0.54 4.88 -1.64
N GLY A 161 1.77 4.58 -2.05
CA GLY A 161 2.92 5.41 -1.72
C GLY A 161 4.25 4.72 -2.04
N ILE A 162 5.34 5.44 -1.77
CA ILE A 162 6.71 4.93 -1.84
C ILE A 162 7.27 4.87 -0.42
N TYR A 163 7.84 3.74 -0.05
CA TYR A 163 8.25 3.43 1.31
C TYR A 163 9.68 2.91 1.38
N LEU A 164 10.38 3.32 2.43
CA LEU A 164 11.56 2.64 2.94
C LEU A 164 11.12 1.43 3.77
N VAL A 165 11.78 0.29 3.59
CA VAL A 165 11.46 -0.95 4.29
C VAL A 165 12.48 -1.19 5.40
N GLN A 166 12.04 -1.17 6.64
CA GLN A 166 12.88 -1.44 7.81
C GLN A 166 12.49 -2.76 8.45
N ILE A 167 13.45 -3.66 8.62
CA ILE A 167 13.27 -4.99 9.19
C ILE A 167 14.08 -5.09 10.47
N THR A 168 13.39 -5.35 11.57
CA THR A 168 13.95 -5.49 12.92
C THR A 168 13.44 -6.77 13.55
N LYS A 169 14.15 -7.28 14.57
CA LYS A 169 13.70 -8.44 15.34
C LYS A 169 14.32 -8.37 16.74
N ASP A 170 13.49 -8.49 17.76
CA ASP A 170 13.96 -8.43 19.15
C ASP A 170 14.95 -9.56 19.43
N GLY A 171 16.07 -9.22 20.07
CA GLY A 171 17.15 -10.16 20.36
C GLY A 171 18.00 -10.59 19.15
N ASP A 172 17.76 -10.04 17.95
CA ASP A 172 18.54 -10.32 16.74
C ASP A 172 19.28 -9.07 16.24
N ASN A 173 20.54 -9.21 15.86
CA ASN A 173 21.35 -8.08 15.38
C ASN A 173 21.25 -7.96 13.86
N ILE A 174 20.13 -7.42 13.39
CA ILE A 174 19.92 -7.18 11.96
C ILE A 174 20.80 -5.99 11.50
N PRO A 175 21.64 -6.13 10.45
CA PRO A 175 22.48 -5.06 9.94
C PRO A 175 21.70 -3.79 9.57
N GLU A 176 22.32 -2.62 9.78
CA GLU A 176 21.69 -1.31 9.55
C GLU A 176 21.14 -1.12 8.13
N ARG A 177 21.78 -1.77 7.13
CA ARG A 177 21.35 -1.76 5.72
C ARG A 177 19.97 -2.39 5.47
N TYR A 178 19.39 -3.05 6.48
CA TYR A 178 18.02 -3.57 6.44
C TYR A 178 17.09 -2.86 7.42
N ASN A 179 17.57 -1.87 8.20
CA ASN A 179 16.74 -1.12 9.16
C ASN A 179 16.96 0.40 9.07
N THR A 180 17.68 1.01 10.01
CA THR A 180 17.86 2.46 10.18
C THR A 180 18.53 3.12 8.97
N LYS A 181 19.41 2.40 8.26
CA LYS A 181 20.05 2.83 7.00
C LYS A 181 19.64 1.92 5.85
N THR A 182 18.36 1.56 5.81
CA THR A 182 17.88 0.56 4.88
C THR A 182 18.20 0.90 3.42
N THR A 183 18.64 -0.11 2.68
CA THR A 183 18.74 -0.06 1.22
C THR A 183 17.55 -0.75 0.55
N LEU A 184 16.55 -1.15 1.35
CA LEU A 184 15.33 -1.77 0.89
C LEU A 184 14.25 -0.71 0.74
N GLY A 185 13.59 -0.73 -0.42
CA GLY A 185 12.45 0.12 -0.70
C GLY A 185 11.35 -0.68 -1.37
N MET A 186 10.15 -0.11 -1.35
CA MET A 186 9.03 -0.64 -2.10
C MET A 186 8.07 0.47 -2.49
N GLU A 187 7.38 0.25 -3.60
CA GLU A 187 6.18 0.99 -3.93
C GLU A 187 4.95 0.19 -3.53
N VAL A 188 3.93 0.86 -2.99
CA VAL A 188 2.59 0.31 -2.85
C VAL A 188 1.68 1.03 -3.83
N ALA A 189 1.16 0.30 -4.82
CA ALA A 189 0.16 0.76 -5.77
C ALA A 189 -0.51 -0.48 -6.38
N LEU A 190 -1.72 -0.37 -6.95
CA LEU A 190 -2.39 -1.53 -7.55
C LEU A 190 -1.56 -2.25 -8.62
N ASP A 191 -0.76 -1.49 -9.38
CA ASP A 191 0.10 -1.97 -10.44
C ASP A 191 1.58 -2.00 -10.04
N ALA A 192 1.91 -1.79 -8.76
CA ALA A 192 3.29 -1.83 -8.30
C ALA A 192 3.91 -3.21 -8.53
N GLU A 193 5.19 -3.22 -8.85
CA GLU A 193 5.96 -4.46 -8.95
C GLU A 193 5.99 -5.17 -7.59
N GLY A 194 5.79 -6.49 -7.58
CA GLY A 194 5.73 -7.29 -6.36
C GLY A 194 4.35 -7.43 -5.73
N MET A 195 3.34 -6.66 -6.14
CA MET A 195 1.98 -6.79 -5.58
C MET A 195 1.28 -8.11 -5.90
N GLU A 196 1.49 -8.65 -7.11
CA GLU A 196 0.85 -9.89 -7.54
C GLU A 196 1.41 -11.14 -6.84
N ALA A 197 2.73 -11.17 -6.64
CA ALA A 197 3.44 -12.30 -6.03
C ALA A 197 3.67 -12.16 -4.51
N GLY A 198 3.45 -10.95 -3.97
CA GLY A 198 3.92 -10.55 -2.65
C GLY A 198 5.39 -10.12 -2.67
N TYR A 199 5.75 -9.25 -1.72
CA TYR A 199 7.13 -8.78 -1.59
C TYR A 199 7.99 -9.83 -0.90
N ARG A 200 9.21 -10.02 -1.37
CA ARG A 200 10.16 -10.93 -0.74
C ARG A 200 11.43 -10.18 -0.37
N PHE A 201 11.82 -10.26 0.89
CA PHE A 201 13.05 -9.69 1.41
C PHE A 201 13.91 -10.81 1.99
N ASP A 202 15.00 -11.16 1.29
CA ASP A 202 16.00 -12.09 1.79
C ASP A 202 17.19 -11.32 2.40
N LEU A 203 17.37 -11.48 3.71
CA LEU A 203 18.45 -10.86 4.45
C LEU A 203 19.69 -11.75 4.36
N ASN A 204 20.67 -11.31 3.57
CA ASN A 204 21.89 -12.06 3.33
C ASN A 204 23.02 -11.61 4.29
N TYR A 205 22.92 -12.01 5.56
CA TYR A 205 23.95 -11.79 6.59
C TYR A 205 24.07 -12.96 7.55
#